data_AF-A0A939Z4U0-F1
#
_entry.id   AF-A0A939Z4U0-F1
#
_cell.length_a   1.000
_cell.length_b   1.000
_cell.length_c   1.000
_cell.angle_alpha   90.00
_cell.angle_beta   90.00
_cell.angle_gamma   90.00
#
_symmetry.space_group_name_H-M   'P 1'
#
loop_
_entity.id
_entity.type
_entity.pdbx_description
1 polymer ?
#
loop_
_entity_poly.entity_id
_entity_poly.type
_entity_poly.pdbx_seq_one_letter_code
_entity_poly.pdbx_strand_id
1 'polypeptide(L)' 'MAQIRIGWAETSITPHRPVYNGGQIYPRISKYVHDPLMAEALALDNGES' A
#
# COMPACT_ATOMS: atom_id res chain seq x y z
N MET A 1 1.94 -20.40 26.80
CA MET A 1 1.17 -19.38 26.05
C MET A 1 1.79 -19.30 24.66
N ALA A 2 0.99 -19.41 23.60
CA ALA A 2 1.52 -19.25 22.24
C ALA A 2 1.92 -17.77 22.03
N GLN A 3 3.09 -17.54 21.43
CA GLN A 3 3.60 -16.19 21.15
C GLN A 3 3.15 -15.79 19.74
N ILE A 4 2.34 -14.73 19.64
CA ILE A 4 1.98 -14.16 18.34
C ILE A 4 3.23 -13.57 17.69
N ARG A 5 3.52 -14.01 16.46
CA ARG A 5 4.57 -13.46 15.61
C ARG A 5 3.98 -12.33 14.77
N ILE A 6 4.67 -11.19 14.76
CA ILE A 6 4.22 -9.98 14.07
C ILE A 6 5.26 -9.61 13.02
N GLY A 7 4.82 -9.49 11.77
CA GLY A 7 5.60 -8.93 10.68
C GLY A 7 4.99 -7.61 10.24
N TRP A 8 5.83 -6.59 10.05
CA TRP A 8 5.43 -5.31 9.47
C TRP A 8 6.30 -5.01 8.27
N ALA A 9 5.68 -4.59 7.17
CA ALA A 9 6.40 -4.17 5.99
C ALA A 9 5.67 -3.04 5.28
N GLU A 10 6.44 -2.17 4.63
CA GLU A 10 5.94 -1.11 3.77
C GLU A 10 6.66 -1.14 2.42
N THR A 11 5.97 -0.75 1.35
CA THR A 11 6.58 -0.60 0.03
C THR A 11 5.85 0.45 -0.82
N SER A 12 6.56 1.11 -1.73
CA SER A 12 5.94 2.07 -2.64
C SER A 12 5.23 1.33 -3.78
N ILE A 13 3.97 1.70 -4.01
CA ILE A 13 3.17 1.27 -5.15
C ILE A 13 2.90 2.44 -6.12
N THR A 14 3.66 3.53 -5.99
CA THR A 14 3.50 4.73 -6.81
C THR A 14 3.80 4.44 -8.28
N PRO A 15 2.85 4.66 -9.21
CA PRO A 15 3.10 4.44 -10.63
C PRO A 15 4.19 5.37 -11.17
N HIS A 16 5.11 4.82 -11.98
CA HIS A 16 6.17 5.60 -12.65
C HIS A 16 5.69 6.39 -13.88
N ARG A 17 4.38 6.42 -14.13
CA ARG A 17 3.77 7.09 -15.28
C ARG A 17 2.47 7.76 -14.87
N PRO A 18 2.02 8.78 -15.62
CA PRO A 18 0.67 9.32 -15.46
C PRO A 18 -0.39 8.22 -15.53
N VAL A 19 -1.36 8.28 -14.63
CA VAL A 19 -2.50 7.35 -14.54
C VAL A 19 -3.79 8.14 -14.32
N TYR A 20 -4.93 7.52 -14.61
CA TYR A 20 -6.23 8.10 -14.24
C TYR A 20 -6.42 8.08 -12.73
N ASN A 21 -6.87 9.21 -12.18
CA ASN A 21 -7.22 9.32 -10.77
C ASN A 21 -8.58 8.65 -10.55
N GLY A 22 -8.59 7.58 -9.75
CA GLY A 22 -9.82 6.90 -9.34
C GLY A 22 -10.68 7.75 -8.39
N GLY A 23 -11.97 7.44 -8.32
CA GLY A 23 -12.91 8.08 -7.37
C GLY A 23 -13.39 9.49 -7.76
N GLN A 24 -13.03 9.98 -8.96
CA GLN A 24 -13.49 11.26 -9.48
C GLN A 24 -14.68 11.07 -10.43
N ILE A 25 -15.62 12.04 -10.44
CA ILE A 25 -16.77 12.02 -11.37
C ILE A 25 -16.32 12.16 -12.84
N TYR A 26 -15.33 13.03 -13.08
CA TYR A 26 -14.74 13.24 -14.40
C TYR A 26 -13.31 12.71 -14.45
N PRO A 27 -12.86 12.15 -15.58
CA PRO A 27 -11.48 11.67 -15.74
C PRO A 27 -10.48 12.79 -15.49
N ARG A 28 -9.51 12.54 -14.58
CA ARG A 28 -8.33 13.38 -14.37
C ARG A 28 -7.10 12.51 -14.45
N ILE A 29 -6.05 13.01 -15.10
CA ILE A 29 -4.77 12.31 -15.21
C ILE A 29 -3.80 12.91 -14.19
N SER A 30 -3.06 12.05 -13.48
CA SER A 30 -2.03 12.48 -12.54
C SER A 30 -0.91 13.24 -13.25
N LYS A 31 -0.50 14.38 -12.69
CA LYS A 31 0.52 15.26 -13.29
C LYS A 31 1.86 15.22 -12.54
N TYR A 32 1.82 15.01 -11.24
CA TYR A 32 2.97 15.00 -10.35
C TYR A 32 2.64 14.15 -9.12
N VAL A 33 3.66 13.53 -8.53
CA VAL A 33 3.55 12.79 -7.27
C VAL A 33 3.89 13.74 -6.13
N HIS A 34 2.89 14.22 -5.41
CA HIS A 34 3.14 15.02 -4.20
C HIS A 34 3.74 14.13 -3.10
N ASP A 35 3.05 13.05 -2.77
CA ASP A 35 3.51 12.01 -1.84
C ASP A 35 3.46 10.64 -2.53
N PRO A 36 4.42 9.74 -2.28
CA PRO A 36 4.34 8.36 -2.72
C PRO A 36 3.11 7.65 -2.14
N LEU A 37 2.49 6.79 -2.95
CA LEU A 37 1.51 5.82 -2.49
C LEU A 37 2.26 4.64 -1.87
N MET A 38 2.10 4.46 -0.57
CA MET A 38 2.70 3.37 0.19
C MET A 38 1.66 2.28 0.46
N ALA A 39 2.02 1.03 0.19
CA ALA A 39 1.30 -0.13 0.66
C ALA A 39 1.93 -0.61 1.96
N GLU A 40 1.10 -0.88 2.96
CA GLU A 40 1.50 -1.33 4.28
C GLU A 40 0.87 -2.70 4.53
N ALA A 41 1.66 -3.62 5.08
CA ALA A 41 1.22 -4.98 5.39
C ALA A 41 1.59 -5.34 6.84
N LEU A 42 0.58 -5.76 7.59
CA LEU A 42 0.69 -6.33 8.92
C LEU A 42 0.39 -7.83 8.85
N ALA A 43 1.42 -8.66 9.04
CA ALA A 43 1.30 -10.10 9.11
C ALA A 43 1.20 -10.54 10.59
N LEU A 44 0.22 -11.39 10.88
CA LEU A 44 0.01 -12.00 12.18
C LEU A 44 0.05 -13.52 12.04
N ASP A 45 0.85 -14.17 12.87
CA ASP A 45 1.04 -15.62 12.86
C ASP A 45 0.93 -16.13 14.31
N ASN A 46 0.14 -17.19 14.50
CA ASN A 46 -0.15 -17.75 15.83
C ASN A 46 0.98 -18.62 16.40
N GLY A 47 2.09 -18.79 15.67
CA GLY A 47 3.24 -19.56 16.12
C GLY A 47 3.11 -21.06 15.92
N GLU A 48 2.00 -21.53 15.35
CA GLU A 48 1.69 -22.94 15.14
C GLU A 48 1.96 -23.30 13.66
N SER A 49 2.59 -24.44 13.41
CA SER A 49 2.91 -24.95 12.06
C SER A 49 2.17 -26.25 11.79
#